data_AF-A0A7X6TN80-F1
#
_entry.id   AF-A0A7X6TN80-F1
#
_cell.length_a   1.000
_cell.length_b   1.000
_cell.length_c   1.000
_cell.angle_alpha   90.00
_cell.angle_beta   90.00
_cell.angle_gamma   90.00
#
_symmetry.space_group_name_H-M   'P 1'
#
loop_
_entity.id
_entity.type
_entity.pdbx_description
1 polymer ?
#
loop_
_entity_poly.entity_id
_entity_poly.type
_entity_poly.pdbx_seq_one_letter_code
_entity_poly.pdbx_strand_id
1 'polypeptide(L)'
;MMRKNQKKRKAEAEASKQKAGGRTAPAASIAGWLQKVKFKRSLIGGLREEDVWTKISELNALYEKALEAERIRCDVLIEHYRQEAVTSAQDSKSEKRPETETKADSKKEHSAIVLMGKRQ
;
A
#
# COMPACT_ATOMS: atom_id res chain seq x y z
N MET A 1 -38.06 -9.03 8.09
CA MET A 1 -37.00 -8.22 7.43
C MET A 1 -35.77 -8.01 8.33
N MET A 2 -35.09 -9.06 8.84
CA MET A 2 -34.01 -8.87 9.87
C MET A 2 -32.61 -9.37 9.50
N ARG A 3 -32.41 -10.06 8.35
CA ARG A 3 -31.09 -10.61 7.97
C ARG A 3 -30.17 -9.60 7.26
N LYS A 4 -30.72 -8.61 6.56
CA LYS A 4 -29.95 -7.67 5.74
C LYS A 4 -29.15 -6.66 6.59
N ASN A 5 -29.71 -6.20 7.71
CA ASN A 5 -29.04 -5.23 8.59
C ASN A 5 -27.92 -5.86 9.43
N GLN A 6 -28.00 -7.14 9.79
CA GLN A 6 -26.88 -7.81 10.47
C GLN A 6 -25.67 -7.97 9.55
N LYS A 7 -25.89 -8.29 8.27
CA LYS A 7 -24.80 -8.44 7.30
C LYS A 7 -24.08 -7.12 7.06
N LYS A 8 -24.83 -6.01 6.97
CA LYS A 8 -24.28 -4.65 6.86
C LYS A 8 -23.46 -4.25 8.09
N ARG A 9 -23.99 -4.48 9.30
CA ARG A 9 -23.27 -4.19 10.55
C ARG A 9 -22.02 -5.06 10.72
N LYS A 10 -22.00 -6.29 10.20
CA LYS A 10 -20.83 -7.18 10.25
C LYS A 10 -19.73 -6.70 9.30
N ALA A 11 -20.07 -6.30 8.08
CA ALA A 11 -19.12 -5.72 7.13
C ALA A 11 -18.58 -4.35 7.59
N GLU A 12 -19.42 -3.50 8.19
CA GLU A 12 -19.01 -2.22 8.77
C GLU A 12 -18.13 -2.40 10.01
N ALA A 13 -18.37 -3.43 10.83
CA ALA A 13 -17.50 -3.78 11.96
C ALA A 13 -16.14 -4.33 11.48
N GLU A 14 -16.09 -5.12 10.41
CA GLU A 14 -14.84 -5.60 9.81
C GLU A 14 -14.05 -4.46 9.14
N ALA A 15 -14.72 -3.59 8.37
CA ALA A 15 -14.11 -2.40 7.80
C ALA A 15 -13.65 -1.39 8.87
N SER A 16 -14.39 -1.27 9.99
CA SER A 16 -14.00 -0.44 11.13
C SER A 16 -12.81 -1.05 11.90
N LYS A 17 -12.71 -2.39 11.96
CA LYS A 17 -11.54 -3.10 12.52
C LYS A 17 -10.29 -2.90 11.65
N GLN A 18 -10.47 -2.79 10.33
CA GLN A 18 -9.42 -2.44 9.37
C GLN A 18 -9.02 -0.96 9.46
N LYS A 19 -9.98 -0.06 9.76
CA LYS A 19 -9.77 1.39 9.96
C LYS A 19 -9.12 1.74 11.31
N ALA A 20 -9.25 0.90 12.32
CA ALA A 20 -8.45 0.96 13.56
C ALA A 20 -6.99 0.48 13.36
N GLY A 21 -6.66 -0.07 12.19
CA GLY A 21 -5.39 -0.71 11.83
C GLY A 21 -4.25 0.24 11.43
N GLY A 22 -4.25 1.49 11.91
CA GLY A 22 -3.17 2.45 11.62
C GLY A 22 -1.84 2.18 12.32
N ARG A 23 -1.76 1.16 13.19
CA ARG A 23 -0.52 0.78 13.89
C ARG A 23 -0.20 -0.67 13.60
N THR A 24 0.93 -0.93 12.96
CA THR A 24 1.52 -2.26 12.87
C THR A 24 1.80 -2.78 14.29
N ALA A 25 1.78 -4.12 14.48
CA ALA A 25 2.03 -4.72 15.80
C ALA A 25 3.34 -4.21 16.47
N PRO A 26 4.44 -3.99 15.72
CA PRO A 26 5.63 -3.34 16.26
C PRO A 26 5.41 -1.88 16.71
N ALA A 27 4.60 -1.09 16.03
CA ALA A 27 4.31 0.30 16.46
C ALA A 27 3.55 0.35 17.79
N ALA A 28 2.67 -0.62 18.05
CA ALA A 28 2.02 -0.77 19.35
C ALA A 28 3.01 -1.14 20.47
N SER A 29 4.11 -1.83 20.14
CA SER A 29 5.14 -2.21 21.11
C SER A 29 5.92 -0.99 21.66
N ILE A 30 6.14 0.03 20.83
CA ILE A 30 6.83 1.27 21.22
C ILE A 30 6.02 2.04 22.26
N ALA A 31 4.71 2.21 22.02
CA ALA A 31 3.82 2.90 22.96
C ALA A 31 3.79 2.18 24.33
N GLY A 32 3.74 0.84 24.32
CA GLY A 32 3.79 0.04 25.54
C GLY A 32 5.13 0.16 26.29
N TRP A 33 6.25 0.25 25.57
CA TRP A 33 7.57 0.44 26.17
C TRP A 33 7.72 1.84 26.78
N LEU A 34 7.29 2.90 26.07
CA LEU A 34 7.35 4.28 26.55
C LEU A 34 6.54 4.51 27.83
N GLN A 35 5.40 3.82 27.99
CA GLN A 35 4.61 3.88 29.23
C GLN A 35 5.31 3.22 30.43
N LYS A 36 6.23 2.27 30.18
CA LYS A 36 6.84 1.44 31.22
C LYS A 36 8.28 1.84 31.54
N VAL A 37 8.97 2.51 30.61
CA VAL A 37 10.37 2.84 30.78
C VAL A 37 10.58 3.74 32.01
N LYS A 38 11.51 3.33 32.87
CA LYS A 38 11.93 4.11 34.05
C LYS A 38 13.43 4.27 34.01
N PHE A 39 13.91 5.47 34.27
CA PHE A 39 15.33 5.77 34.31
C PHE A 39 15.89 5.66 35.72
N LYS A 40 17.13 5.20 35.82
CA LYS A 40 17.84 5.05 37.08
C LYS A 40 18.46 6.39 37.50
N ARG A 41 18.29 6.76 38.78
CA ARG A 41 18.88 7.99 39.37
C ARG A 41 20.36 7.81 39.69
N SER A 42 21.17 8.85 39.52
CA SER A 42 22.56 8.86 40.01
C SER A 42 22.60 9.20 41.52
N LEU A 43 23.72 8.85 42.19
CA LEU A 43 23.90 9.03 43.64
C LEU A 43 24.08 10.50 44.05
N ILE A 44 24.57 11.36 43.15
CA ILE A 44 24.79 12.79 43.39
C ILE A 44 23.93 13.59 42.41
N GLY A 45 22.61 13.55 42.60
CA GLY A 45 21.65 14.22 41.74
C GLY A 45 21.60 13.70 40.29
N GLY A 46 20.48 13.91 39.61
CA GLY A 46 20.35 13.58 38.18
C GLY A 46 20.12 12.10 37.84
N LEU A 47 20.28 11.79 36.55
CA LEU A 47 20.04 10.49 35.93
C LEU A 47 21.38 9.80 35.65
N ARG A 48 21.39 8.46 35.68
CA ARG A 48 22.55 7.70 35.24
C ARG A 48 22.61 7.71 33.72
N GLU A 49 23.59 8.40 33.15
CA GLU A 49 23.74 8.56 31.71
C GLU A 49 23.83 7.22 30.97
N GLU A 50 24.57 6.25 31.51
CA GLU A 50 24.65 4.90 30.94
C GLU A 50 23.27 4.24 30.79
N ASP A 51 22.39 4.42 31.78
CA ASP A 51 21.02 3.88 31.75
C ASP A 51 20.15 4.63 30.72
N VAL A 52 20.37 5.94 30.56
CA VAL A 52 19.70 6.74 29.52
C VAL A 52 20.13 6.29 28.13
N TRP A 53 21.43 6.16 27.89
CA TRP A 53 21.96 5.69 26.61
C TRP A 53 21.46 4.30 26.25
N THR A 54 21.46 3.38 27.23
CA THR A 54 20.90 2.04 27.06
C THR A 54 19.44 2.08 26.62
N LYS A 55 18.62 2.93 27.24
CA LYS A 55 17.20 3.07 26.91
C LYS A 55 16.97 3.70 25.54
N ILE A 56 17.82 4.64 25.14
CA ILE A 56 17.78 5.21 23.79
C ILE A 56 18.09 4.11 22.76
N SER A 57 19.10 3.28 23.01
CA SER A 57 19.43 2.15 22.14
C SER A 57 18.29 1.13 22.05
N GLU A 58 17.67 0.78 23.19
CA GLU A 58 16.49 -0.10 23.22
C GLU A 58 15.32 0.47 22.41
N LEU A 59 15.03 1.76 22.59
CA LEU A 59 13.97 2.43 21.86
C LEU A 59 14.24 2.45 20.35
N ASN A 60 15.48 2.74 19.94
CA ASN A 60 15.87 2.68 18.53
C ASN A 60 15.66 1.28 17.95
N ALA A 61 15.99 0.22 18.67
CA ALA A 61 15.74 -1.14 18.21
C ALA A 61 14.25 -1.45 18.01
N LEU A 62 13.36 -0.87 18.82
CA LEU A 62 11.92 -0.98 18.62
C LEU A 62 11.45 -0.21 17.38
N TYR A 63 12.02 0.96 17.12
CA TYR A 63 11.75 1.74 15.91
C TYR A 63 12.19 1.02 14.64
N GLU A 64 13.41 0.48 14.61
CA GLU A 64 13.92 -0.27 13.44
C GLU A 64 12.99 -1.44 13.08
N LYS A 65 12.54 -2.20 14.09
CA LYS A 65 11.56 -3.28 13.88
C LYS A 65 10.23 -2.78 13.33
N ALA A 66 9.77 -1.61 13.78
CA ALA A 66 8.54 -1.02 13.29
C ALA A 66 8.67 -0.50 11.87
N LEU A 67 9.80 0.11 11.53
CA LEU A 67 10.11 0.57 10.19
C LEU A 67 10.25 -0.61 9.23
N GLU A 68 10.90 -1.69 9.64
CA GLU A 68 11.04 -2.89 8.81
C GLU A 68 9.70 -3.56 8.51
N ALA A 69 8.83 -3.70 9.53
CA ALA A 69 7.49 -4.22 9.30
C ALA A 69 6.67 -3.32 8.36
N GLU A 70 6.86 -2.00 8.44
CA GLU A 70 6.20 -1.06 7.54
C GLU A 70 6.76 -1.15 6.12
N ARG A 71 8.08 -1.31 5.96
CA ARG A 71 8.71 -1.54 4.64
C ARG A 71 8.15 -2.79 3.98
N ILE A 72 8.10 -3.92 4.69
CA ILE A 72 7.52 -5.17 4.18
C ILE A 72 6.07 -4.96 3.78
N ARG A 73 5.27 -4.26 4.60
CA ARG A 73 3.86 -3.95 4.28
C ARG A 73 3.75 -3.15 2.99
N CYS A 74 4.58 -2.12 2.83
CA CYS A 74 4.62 -1.28 1.64
C CYS A 74 5.09 -2.06 0.41
N ASP A 75 6.13 -2.89 0.53
CA ASP A 75 6.66 -3.70 -0.56
C ASP A 75 5.61 -4.68 -1.09
N VAL A 76 4.90 -5.37 -0.19
CA VAL A 76 3.77 -6.25 -0.57
C VAL A 76 2.69 -5.47 -1.32
N LEU A 77 2.34 -4.26 -0.86
CA LEU A 77 1.32 -3.44 -1.50
C LEU A 77 1.77 -2.96 -2.89
N ILE A 78 3.03 -2.56 -3.03
CA ILE A 78 3.62 -2.16 -4.30
C ILE A 78 3.61 -3.33 -5.29
N GLU A 79 4.04 -4.52 -4.85
CA GLU A 79 4.04 -5.72 -5.69
C GLU A 79 2.64 -6.14 -6.12
N HIS A 80 1.66 -6.04 -5.22
CA HIS A 80 0.25 -6.28 -5.56
C HIS A 80 -0.22 -5.38 -6.72
N TYR A 81 0.00 -4.07 -6.60
CA TYR A 81 -0.40 -3.13 -7.66
C TYR A 81 0.40 -3.28 -8.96
N ARG A 82 1.68 -3.66 -8.86
CA ARG A 82 2.49 -4.00 -10.04
C ARG A 82 1.91 -5.19 -10.78
N GLN A 83 1.50 -6.23 -10.06
CA GLN A 83 0.89 -7.43 -10.65
C GLN A 83 -0.47 -7.11 -11.27
N GLU A 84 -1.34 -6.35 -10.59
CA GLU A 84 -2.64 -5.92 -11.12
C GLU A 84 -2.50 -5.08 -12.42
N ALA A 85 -1.49 -4.22 -12.50
CA ALA A 85 -1.20 -3.44 -13.71
C ALA A 85 -0.77 -4.35 -14.87
N VAL A 86 0.01 -5.40 -14.59
CA VAL A 86 0.46 -6.35 -15.63
C VAL A 86 -0.68 -7.26 -16.10
N THR A 87 -1.54 -7.75 -15.19
CA THR A 87 -2.67 -8.61 -15.56
C THR A 87 -3.72 -7.86 -16.37
N SER A 88 -4.05 -6.61 -15.98
CA SER A 88 -4.97 -5.76 -16.75
C SER A 88 -4.44 -5.39 -18.14
N ALA A 89 -3.12 -5.29 -18.32
CA ALA A 89 -2.50 -5.12 -19.63
C ALA A 89 -2.47 -6.41 -20.48
N GLN A 90 -2.51 -7.60 -19.88
CA GLN A 90 -2.56 -8.88 -20.59
C GLN A 90 -3.99 -9.21 -21.07
N ASP A 91 -5.00 -8.87 -20.28
CA ASP A 91 -6.41 -9.09 -20.64
C ASP A 91 -6.80 -8.29 -21.90
N SER A 92 -6.18 -7.12 -22.12
CA SER A 92 -6.35 -6.32 -23.34
C SER A 92 -5.57 -6.81 -24.57
N LYS A 93 -4.71 -7.83 -24.44
CA LYS A 93 -3.94 -8.40 -25.56
C LYS A 93 -4.49 -9.75 -26.08
N SER A 94 -5.54 -10.28 -25.45
CA SER A 94 -6.17 -11.56 -25.84
C SER A 94 -7.37 -11.44 -26.78
N GLU A 95 -7.82 -10.23 -27.15
CA GLU A 95 -8.85 -10.04 -28.19
C GLU A 95 -8.23 -10.22 -29.59
N LYS A 96 -7.85 -11.46 -29.92
CA LYS A 96 -7.50 -11.90 -31.28
C LYS A 96 -8.77 -12.41 -31.97
N ARG A 97 -9.41 -11.49 -32.71
CA ARG A 97 -10.14 -11.66 -33.98
C ARG A 97 -11.14 -12.85 -34.08
N PRO A 98 -12.46 -12.59 -34.19
CA PRO A 98 -13.29 -13.42 -35.05
C PRO A 98 -13.05 -13.01 -36.52
N GLU A 99 -12.56 -13.97 -37.30
CA GLU A 99 -12.53 -13.87 -38.75
C GLU A 99 -13.97 -13.94 -39.24
N THR A 100 -14.47 -12.86 -39.82
CA THR A 100 -15.53 -12.96 -40.81
C THR A 100 -15.03 -12.27 -42.07
N GLU A 101 -14.75 -13.11 -43.05
CA GLU A 101 -14.62 -12.71 -44.44
C GLU A 101 -15.86 -11.93 -44.87
N THR A 102 -15.68 -10.69 -45.32
CA THR A 102 -16.52 -10.13 -46.38
C THR A 102 -15.62 -9.43 -47.38
N LYS A 103 -15.53 -10.05 -48.55
CA LYS A 103 -14.91 -9.55 -49.77
C LYS A 103 -15.82 -8.48 -50.38
N ALA A 104 -15.40 -7.21 -50.36
CA ALA A 104 -15.81 -6.15 -51.29
C ALA A 104 -14.84 -4.98 -51.07
N ASP A 105 -13.83 -4.80 -51.92
CA ASP A 105 -13.89 -3.86 -53.04
C ASP A 105 -14.09 -2.40 -52.59
N SER A 106 -12.99 -1.66 -52.44
CA SER A 106 -12.91 -0.28 -52.96
C SER A 106 -11.49 0.27 -52.78
N LYS A 107 -10.76 0.28 -53.90
CA LYS A 107 -9.49 0.98 -54.07
C LYS A 107 -9.78 2.44 -54.47
N LYS A 108 -10.11 3.28 -53.49
CA LYS A 108 -10.06 4.76 -53.54
C LYS A 108 -10.52 5.20 -52.15
N GLU A 109 -9.62 5.64 -51.27
CA GLU A 109 -9.63 7.05 -50.83
C GLU A 109 -8.37 7.40 -50.01
N HIS A 110 -7.22 6.80 -50.31
CA HIS A 110 -5.93 7.17 -49.68
C HIS A 110 -5.33 8.50 -50.22
N SER A 111 -6.15 9.50 -50.55
CA SER A 111 -5.67 10.79 -51.08
C SER A 111 -6.39 12.02 -50.55
N ALA A 112 -6.95 11.97 -49.33
CA ALA A 112 -7.61 13.16 -48.74
C ALA A 112 -7.11 13.58 -47.35
N ILE A 113 -6.27 12.78 -46.66
CA ILE A 113 -5.86 13.09 -45.27
C ILE A 113 -4.33 13.20 -45.13
N VAL A 114 -3.64 13.73 -46.15
CA VAL A 114 -2.21 14.10 -46.08
C VAL A 114 -1.98 15.52 -46.65
N LEU A 115 -2.97 16.41 -46.59
CA LEU A 115 -2.82 17.79 -47.10
C LEU A 115 -3.41 18.89 -46.22
N MET A 116 -3.39 18.75 -44.88
CA MET A 116 -3.55 19.92 -43.99
C MET A 116 -2.67 19.80 -42.73
N GLY A 117 -1.35 19.88 -42.92
CA GLY A 117 -0.38 19.91 -41.81
C GLY A 117 0.92 20.64 -42.12
N LYS A 118 0.95 21.46 -43.18
CA LYS A 118 2.06 22.38 -43.46
C LYS A 118 1.52 23.70 -43.95
N ARG A 119 1.14 24.57 -43.02
CA ARG A 119 1.19 26.01 -43.19
C ARG A 119 1.55 26.63 -41.83
N GLN A 120 2.80 27.10 -41.81
CA GLN A 120 3.40 28.21 -41.06
C GLN A 120 3.21 28.25 -39.54
#